data_AF-A0A966YK92-F1
#
_entry.id   AF-A0A966YK92-F1
#
_cell.length_a   1.000
_cell.length_b   1.000
_cell.length_c   1.000
_cell.angle_alpha   90.00
_cell.angle_beta   90.00
_cell.angle_gamma   90.00
#
_symmetry.space_group_name_H-M   'P 1'
#
loop_
_entity.id
_entity.type
_entity.pdbx_description
1 polymer ?
#
loop_
_entity_poly.entity_id
_entity_poly.type
_entity_poly.pdbx_seq_one_letter_code
_entity_poly.pdbx_strand_id
1 'polypeptide(L)'
;MATPPPLTDDARRAALAKAAEVRRVRADLKQALKAGELGLADVLVRAESDDVVAMTKILTILESLPGVGKVKSRRTMASIGISESRRVQGLGVKQRHALLTAFGDDVATSRHD
;
A
#
# COMPACT_ATOMS: atom_id res chain seq x y z
N MET A 1 -2.25 -10.09 37.19
CA MET A 1 -2.63 -9.60 35.84
C MET A 1 -3.43 -10.71 35.17
N ALA A 2 -4.62 -10.41 34.63
CA ALA A 2 -5.47 -11.42 34.01
C ALA A 2 -4.94 -11.77 32.60
N THR A 3 -4.70 -13.05 32.35
CA THR A 3 -4.28 -13.57 31.04
C THR A 3 -5.49 -13.54 30.09
N PRO A 4 -5.33 -13.12 28.82
CA PRO A 4 -6.42 -13.17 27.85
C PRO A 4 -6.95 -14.60 27.70
N PRO A 5 -8.27 -14.80 27.56
CA PRO A 5 -8.83 -16.13 27.38
C PRO A 5 -8.25 -16.80 26.11
N PRO A 6 -7.97 -18.11 26.16
CA PRO A 6 -7.42 -18.83 25.01
C PRO A 6 -8.43 -18.78 23.86
N LEU A 7 -7.95 -18.48 22.65
CA LEU A 7 -8.79 -18.48 21.45
C LEU A 7 -9.39 -19.88 21.25
N THR A 8 -10.70 -19.94 21.09
CA THR A 8 -11.39 -21.16 20.66
C THR A 8 -10.87 -21.57 19.28
N ASP A 9 -10.93 -22.86 18.96
CA ASP A 9 -10.46 -23.37 17.67
C ASP A 9 -11.18 -22.68 16.49
N ASP A 10 -12.47 -22.35 16.66
CA ASP A 10 -13.25 -21.58 15.68
C ASP A 10 -12.73 -20.15 15.49
N ALA A 11 -12.44 -19.44 16.58
CA ALA A 11 -11.87 -18.09 16.50
C ALA A 11 -10.50 -18.10 15.82
N ARG A 12 -9.69 -19.14 16.08
CA ARG A 12 -8.41 -19.34 15.41
C ARG A 12 -8.58 -19.56 13.91
N ARG A 13 -9.49 -20.46 13.50
CA ARG A 13 -9.78 -20.73 12.09
C ARG A 13 -10.26 -19.49 11.36
N ALA A 14 -11.18 -18.73 11.97
CA ALA A 14 -11.67 -17.47 11.40
C ALA A 14 -10.55 -16.42 11.25
N ALA A 15 -9.68 -16.28 12.25
CA ALA A 15 -8.55 -15.36 12.19
C ALA A 15 -7.55 -15.74 11.08
N LEU A 16 -7.28 -17.03 10.89
CA LEU A 16 -6.42 -17.52 9.81
C LEU A 16 -7.02 -17.23 8.43
N ALA A 17 -8.32 -17.48 8.26
CA ALA A 17 -9.02 -17.18 7.01
C ALA A 17 -8.97 -15.68 6.69
N LYS A 18 -9.24 -14.81 7.67
CA LYS A 18 -9.13 -13.36 7.49
C LYS A 18 -7.69 -12.93 7.17
N ALA A 19 -6.68 -13.54 7.79
CA ALA A 19 -5.30 -13.24 7.49
C ALA A 19 -4.89 -13.71 6.08
N ALA A 20 -5.44 -14.83 5.59
CA ALA A 20 -5.23 -15.29 4.22
C ALA A 20 -5.84 -14.30 3.22
N GLU A 21 -7.06 -13.82 3.49
CA GLU A 21 -7.73 -12.79 2.69
C GLU A 21 -6.88 -11.53 2.55
N VAL A 22 -6.41 -11.00 3.68
CA VAL A 22 -5.56 -9.80 3.72
C VAL A 22 -4.28 -9.98 2.89
N ARG A 23 -3.67 -11.17 2.93
CA ARG A 23 -2.47 -11.47 2.13
C ARG A 23 -2.78 -11.52 0.64
N ARG A 24 -3.93 -12.10 0.26
CA ARG A 24 -4.38 -12.16 -1.14
C ARG A 24 -4.63 -10.75 -1.69
N VAL A 25 -5.43 -9.94 -1.01
CA VAL A 25 -5.71 -8.54 -1.42
C VAL A 25 -4.40 -7.74 -1.62
N ARG A 26 -3.42 -7.92 -0.74
CA ARG A 26 -2.10 -7.27 -0.90
C ARG A 26 -1.27 -7.84 -2.05
N ALA A 27 -1.38 -9.12 -2.35
CA ALA A 27 -0.69 -9.72 -3.48
C ALA A 27 -1.27 -9.17 -4.80
N ASP A 28 -2.59 -9.15 -4.92
CA ASP A 28 -3.32 -8.67 -6.08
C ASP A 28 -3.05 -7.18 -6.32
N LEU A 29 -3.08 -6.37 -5.27
CA LEU A 29 -2.73 -4.94 -5.34
C LEU A 29 -1.33 -4.71 -5.91
N LYS A 30 -0.33 -5.47 -5.46
CA LYS A 30 1.05 -5.36 -5.96
C LYS A 30 1.18 -5.83 -7.40
N GLN A 31 0.42 -6.86 -7.79
CA GLN A 31 0.42 -7.36 -9.17
C GLN A 31 -0.16 -6.31 -10.12
N ALA A 32 -1.32 -5.74 -9.78
CA ALA A 32 -1.95 -4.67 -10.56
C ALA A 32 -1.06 -3.42 -10.67
N LEU A 33 -0.41 -3.01 -9.57
CA LEU A 33 0.58 -1.92 -9.59
C LEU A 33 1.76 -2.22 -10.52
N LYS A 34 2.31 -3.43 -10.44
CA LYS A 34 3.44 -3.85 -11.27
C LYS A 34 3.07 -3.93 -12.76
N ALA A 35 1.83 -4.33 -13.05
CA ALA A 35 1.29 -4.38 -14.41
C ALA A 35 0.96 -2.99 -14.98
N GLY A 36 0.92 -1.94 -14.15
CA GLY A 36 0.50 -0.60 -14.55
C GLY A 36 -1.02 -0.44 -14.67
N GLU A 37 -1.80 -1.45 -14.27
CA GLU A 37 -3.27 -1.40 -14.25
C GLU A 37 -3.81 -0.44 -13.18
N LEU A 38 -3.01 -0.20 -12.14
CA LEU A 38 -3.28 0.77 -11.08
C LEU A 38 -2.09 1.70 -10.91
N GLY A 39 -2.36 3.01 -10.81
CA GLY A 39 -1.40 4.03 -10.43
C GLY A 39 -1.41 4.33 -8.94
N LEU A 40 -0.46 5.15 -8.49
CA LEU A 40 -0.41 5.60 -7.10
C LEU A 40 -1.68 6.36 -6.70
N ALA A 41 -2.25 7.18 -7.61
CA ALA A 41 -3.48 7.92 -7.36
C ALA A 41 -4.66 6.98 -7.05
N ASP A 42 -4.82 5.93 -7.85
CA ASP A 42 -5.89 4.94 -7.68
C ASP A 42 -5.78 4.22 -6.32
N VAL A 43 -4.56 3.90 -5.89
CA VAL A 43 -4.32 3.30 -4.58
C VAL A 43 -4.70 4.24 -3.44
N LEU A 44 -4.39 5.54 -3.56
CA LEU A 44 -4.73 6.52 -2.53
C LEU A 44 -6.24 6.73 -2.39
N VAL A 45 -6.98 6.68 -3.51
CA VAL A 45 -8.45 6.73 -3.54
C VAL A 45 -9.04 5.43 -2.99
N ARG A 46 -8.58 4.27 -3.47
CA ARG A 46 -9.06 2.96 -3.01
C ARG A 46 -8.86 2.76 -1.51
N ALA A 47 -7.79 3.32 -0.94
CA ALA A 47 -7.54 3.30 0.50
C ALA A 47 -8.61 4.01 1.34
N GLU A 48 -9.48 4.82 0.75
CA GLU A 48 -10.57 5.48 1.49
C GLU A 48 -11.72 4.51 1.82
N SER A 49 -11.87 3.43 1.03
CA SER A 49 -12.94 2.44 1.21
C SER A 49 -12.43 1.02 1.51
N ASP A 50 -11.15 0.72 1.25
CA ASP A 50 -10.54 -0.59 1.47
C ASP A 50 -9.53 -0.55 2.63
N ASP A 51 -9.95 -1.08 3.79
CA ASP A 51 -9.13 -1.15 5.00
C ASP A 51 -7.79 -1.86 4.79
N VAL A 52 -7.74 -2.88 3.95
CA VAL A 52 -6.50 -3.64 3.72
C VAL A 52 -5.49 -2.76 2.98
N VAL A 53 -5.96 -1.98 2.00
CA VAL A 53 -5.15 -1.01 1.25
C VAL A 53 -4.72 0.14 2.17
N ALA A 54 -5.64 0.73 2.93
CA ALA A 54 -5.37 1.77 3.93
C ALA A 54 -4.27 1.36 4.91
N MET A 55 -4.32 0.11 5.38
CA MET A 55 -3.36 -0.46 6.31
C MET A 55 -2.06 -0.89 5.63
N THR A 56 -1.94 -0.89 4.31
CA THR A 56 -0.70 -1.30 3.64
C THR A 56 0.37 -0.21 3.76
N LYS A 57 1.65 -0.61 3.85
CA LYS A 57 2.78 0.33 3.94
C LYS A 57 2.95 1.06 2.61
N ILE A 58 3.08 2.38 2.65
CA ILE A 58 3.30 3.18 1.44
C ILE A 58 4.59 2.78 0.73
N LEU A 59 5.65 2.43 1.48
CA LEU A 59 6.90 1.95 0.90
C LEU A 59 6.70 0.74 -0.01
N THR A 60 5.87 -0.23 0.40
CA THR A 60 5.58 -1.43 -0.40
C THR A 60 4.80 -1.09 -1.66
N ILE A 61 3.88 -0.13 -1.59
CA ILE A 61 3.13 0.35 -2.76
C ILE A 61 4.10 1.00 -3.75
N LEU A 62 4.95 1.91 -3.29
CA LEU A 62 5.92 2.61 -4.14
C LEU A 62 6.91 1.64 -4.80
N GLU A 63 7.44 0.67 -4.05
CA GLU A 63 8.34 -0.37 -4.58
C GLU A 63 7.65 -1.35 -5.56
N SER A 64 6.32 -1.32 -5.66
CA SER A 64 5.55 -2.15 -6.61
C SER A 64 5.22 -1.41 -7.91
N LEU A 65 5.47 -0.09 -7.99
CA LEU A 65 5.27 0.67 -9.21
C LEU A 65 6.35 0.31 -10.26
N PRO A 66 5.99 0.29 -11.56
CA PRO A 66 6.95 0.01 -12.62
C PRO A 66 8.09 1.05 -12.60
N GLY A 67 9.33 0.60 -12.74
CA GLY A 67 10.51 1.47 -12.74
C GLY A 67 10.87 2.09 -11.38
N VAL A 68 10.16 1.79 -10.29
CA VAL A 68 10.45 2.32 -8.95
C VAL A 68 11.12 1.25 -8.08
N GLY A 69 12.45 1.33 -7.98
CA GLY A 69 13.24 0.46 -7.11
C GLY A 69 13.30 0.93 -5.66
N LYS A 70 13.82 0.04 -4.81
CA LYS A 70 14.10 0.23 -3.37
C LYS A 70 14.82 1.54 -3.01
N VAL A 71 15.76 1.97 -3.85
CA VAL A 71 16.55 3.18 -3.60
C VAL A 71 15.72 4.44 -3.89
N LYS A 72 15.03 4.48 -5.04
CA LYS A 72 14.20 5.62 -5.44
C LYS A 72 13.06 5.84 -4.43
N SER A 73 12.37 4.76 -4.04
CA SER A 73 11.25 4.84 -3.08
C SER A 73 11.67 5.42 -1.73
N ARG A 74 12.72 4.86 -1.09
CA ARG A 74 13.22 5.34 0.22
C ARG A 74 13.73 6.77 0.15
N ARG A 75 14.50 7.12 -0.89
CA ARG A 75 15.04 8.48 -1.05
C ARG A 75 13.93 9.52 -1.17
N THR A 76 12.91 9.25 -1.99
CA THR A 76 11.77 10.16 -2.15
C THR A 76 10.95 10.26 -0.87
N MET A 77 10.70 9.15 -0.16
CA MET A 77 10.02 9.21 1.13
C MET A 77 10.80 10.04 2.16
N ALA A 78 12.12 9.86 2.23
CA ALA A 78 12.98 10.63 3.13
C ALA A 78 12.95 12.13 2.80
N SER A 79 13.02 12.51 1.51
CA SER A 79 12.95 13.93 1.11
C SER A 79 11.61 14.59 1.41
N ILE A 80 10.51 13.83 1.43
CA ILE A 80 9.17 14.31 1.79
C ILE A 80 8.96 14.29 3.33
N GLY A 81 9.85 13.63 4.09
CA GLY A 81 9.71 13.46 5.54
C GLY A 81 8.70 12.38 5.93
N ILE A 82 8.63 11.29 5.17
CA ILE A 82 7.75 10.15 5.42
C ILE A 82 8.58 8.98 5.97
N SER A 83 8.20 8.48 7.16
CA SER A 83 8.81 7.25 7.73
C SER A 83 8.54 6.02 6.86
N GLU A 84 9.53 5.12 6.72
CA GLU A 84 9.38 3.83 6.03
C GLU A 84 8.28 2.92 6.63
N SER A 85 7.92 3.15 7.90
CA SER A 85 6.84 2.41 8.57
C SER A 85 5.44 2.95 8.26
N ARG A 86 5.33 4.09 7.57
CA ARG A 86 4.05 4.78 7.32
C ARG A 86 3.13 3.93 6.44
N ARG A 87 1.84 3.93 6.79
CA ARG A 87 0.75 3.28 6.04
C ARG A 87 -0.01 4.33 5.23
N VAL A 88 -0.75 3.89 4.21
CA VAL A 88 -1.49 4.78 3.30
C VAL A 88 -2.46 5.70 4.06
N GLN A 89 -3.26 5.15 4.98
CA GLN A 89 -4.18 5.93 5.81
C GLN A 89 -3.48 7.01 6.66
N GLY A 90 -2.20 6.81 6.94
CA GLY A 90 -1.42 7.69 7.80
C GLY A 90 -0.77 8.86 7.05
N LEU A 91 -0.95 8.95 5.73
CA LEU A 91 -0.38 10.04 4.93
C LEU A 91 -1.23 11.29 5.10
N GLY A 92 -0.59 12.38 5.53
CA GLY A 92 -1.21 13.70 5.51
C GLY A 92 -1.42 14.21 4.08
N VAL A 93 -2.34 15.14 3.89
CA VAL A 93 -2.70 15.69 2.56
C VAL A 93 -1.47 16.20 1.80
N LYS A 94 -0.58 16.96 2.46
CA LYS A 94 0.68 17.45 1.85
C LYS A 94 1.60 16.30 1.40
N GLN A 95 1.67 15.22 2.17
CA GLN A 95 2.50 14.05 1.84
C GLN A 95 1.90 13.29 0.65
N ARG A 96 0.57 13.13 0.60
CA ARG A 96 -0.12 12.54 -0.56
C ARG A 96 0.17 13.34 -1.83
N HIS A 97 -0.01 14.66 -1.78
CA HIS A 97 0.30 15.53 -2.93
C HIS A 97 1.76 15.43 -3.36
N ALA A 98 2.71 15.51 -2.42
CA ALA A 98 4.13 15.42 -2.75
C ALA A 98 4.52 14.07 -3.38
N LEU A 99 3.91 12.97 -2.91
CA LEU A 99 4.11 11.66 -3.53
C LEU A 99 3.51 11.60 -4.94
N LEU A 100 2.33 12.18 -5.16
CA LEU A 100 1.73 12.27 -6.48
C LEU A 100 2.56 13.15 -7.42
N THR A 101 3.14 14.25 -6.96
CA THR A 101 4.07 15.02 -7.80
C THR A 101 5.34 14.23 -8.13
N ALA A 102 5.84 13.43 -7.19
CA ALA A 102 7.08 12.68 -7.39
C ALA A 102 6.94 11.41 -8.25
N PHE A 103 5.72 10.84 -8.34
CA PHE A 103 5.46 9.55 -8.99
C PHE A 103 4.26 9.56 -9.95
N GLY A 104 3.45 10.62 -9.96
CA GLY A 104 2.15 10.70 -10.63
C GLY A 104 2.13 11.44 -11.98
N ASP A 105 3.27 11.96 -12.45
CA ASP A 105 3.38 12.62 -13.76
C ASP A 105 4.00 11.74 -14.85
N ASP A 106 3.80 10.42 -14.79
CA ASP A 106 4.22 9.49 -15.87
C ASP A 106 3.04 8.67 -16.46
N VAL A 107 1.80 9.15 -16.26
CA VAL A 107 0.58 8.59 -16.87
C VAL A 107 0.48 8.92 -18.38
N ALA A 108 1.45 9.66 -18.94
CA ALA A 108 1.48 9.98 -20.37
C ALA A 108 2.21 8.95 -21.26
N THR A 109 2.98 8.01 -20.70
CA THR A 109 3.92 7.20 -21.50
C THR A 109 3.52 5.72 -21.69
N SER A 110 2.34 5.30 -21.26
CA SER A 110 1.83 3.97 -21.56
C SER A 110 0.32 3.96 -21.78
N ARG A 111 -0.12 4.70 -22.81
CA ARG A 111 -1.27 4.20 -23.58
C ARG A 111 -0.74 2.99 -24.34
N HIS A 112 -1.28 1.82 -24.03
CA HIS A 112 -1.04 0.61 -24.81
C HIS A 112 -1.33 0.90 -26.29
N ASP A 113 -0.30 0.71 -27.13
CA ASP A 113 -0.48 0.33 -28.53
C ASP A 113 -0.96 -1.13 -28.61
#